data_AF-A0A351SBK9-F1
#
_entry.id   AF-A0A351SBK9-F1
#
_cell.length_a   1.000
_cell.length_b   1.000
_cell.length_c   1.000
_cell.angle_alpha   90.00
_cell.angle_beta   90.00
_cell.angle_gamma   90.00
#
_symmetry.space_group_name_H-M   'P 1'
#
loop_
_entity.id
_entity.type
_entity.pdbx_description
1 polymer ?
#
loop_
_entity_poly.entity_id
_entity_poly.type
_entity_poly.pdbx_seq_one_letter_code
_entity_poly.pdbx_strand_id
1 'polypeptide(L)'
;SLNTFHQHDPRHWETLGLSLLTLFRIVTLEDWTDIMYTGMELNPYAWIYFVSFVVLGTFVIVNLFIAVVLNNLDQAKQEQLEAIQTVTKDEILKDLKATQRALAQLQQRLEKGERHAFDD
;
A
#
# COMPACT_ATOMS: atom_id res chain seq x y z
N SER A 1 7.11 -19.90 -31.93
CA SER A 1 7.17 -18.74 -31.03
C SER A 1 8.46 -18.66 -30.21
N LEU A 2 9.07 -19.75 -29.75
CA LEU A 2 10.41 -19.71 -29.12
C LEU A 2 11.54 -20.27 -30.03
N ASN A 3 11.22 -21.30 -30.82
CA ASN A 3 12.19 -22.01 -31.69
C ASN A 3 12.79 -21.14 -32.82
N THR A 4 12.12 -20.07 -33.21
CA THR A 4 12.56 -19.17 -34.31
C THR A 4 13.62 -18.18 -33.85
N PHE A 5 13.58 -17.73 -32.59
CA PHE A 5 14.56 -16.76 -32.05
C PHE A 5 15.86 -17.44 -31.61
N HIS A 6 15.80 -18.70 -31.20
CA HIS A 6 16.97 -19.50 -30.84
C HIS A 6 18.00 -19.63 -31.98
N GLN A 7 17.54 -19.69 -33.24
CA GLN A 7 18.44 -19.84 -34.39
C GLN A 7 19.10 -18.52 -34.84
N HIS A 8 18.52 -17.37 -34.51
CA HIS A 8 18.99 -16.07 -34.97
C HIS A 8 19.78 -15.30 -33.90
N ASP A 9 19.49 -15.54 -32.62
CA ASP A 9 20.19 -14.90 -31.51
C ASP A 9 20.39 -15.85 -30.32
N PRO A 10 21.44 -16.71 -30.40
CA PRO A 10 21.77 -17.65 -29.33
C PRO A 10 22.09 -16.92 -28.01
N ARG A 11 22.65 -15.71 -28.06
CA ARG A 11 23.12 -15.01 -26.85
C ARG A 11 21.99 -14.69 -25.86
N HIS A 12 20.77 -14.53 -26.37
CA HIS A 12 19.60 -14.21 -25.55
C HIS A 12 18.66 -15.40 -25.33
N TRP A 13 18.64 -16.37 -26.24
CA TRP A 13 17.60 -17.41 -26.28
C TRP A 13 18.12 -18.85 -26.26
N GLU A 14 19.43 -19.07 -26.10
CA GLU A 14 20.03 -20.41 -26.17
C GLU A 14 19.63 -21.32 -25.01
N THR A 15 19.54 -20.75 -23.81
CA THR A 15 19.16 -21.49 -22.61
C THR A 15 17.97 -20.84 -21.93
N LEU A 16 17.25 -21.64 -21.12
CA LEU A 16 16.16 -21.13 -20.31
C LEU A 16 16.63 -20.02 -19.36
N GLY A 17 17.84 -20.13 -18.81
CA GLY A 17 18.43 -19.11 -17.93
C GLY A 17 18.68 -17.78 -18.64
N LEU A 18 19.25 -17.82 -19.86
CA LEU A 18 19.45 -16.62 -20.68
C LEU A 18 18.13 -16.00 -21.14
N SER A 19 17.15 -16.82 -21.47
CA SER A 19 15.81 -16.37 -21.84
C SER A 19 15.14 -15.64 -20.67
N LEU A 20 15.24 -16.18 -19.45
CA LEU A 20 14.72 -15.54 -18.23
C LEU A 20 15.46 -14.22 -17.93
N LEU A 21 16.78 -14.17 -18.10
CA LEU A 21 17.57 -12.95 -17.92
C LEU A 21 17.19 -11.87 -18.95
N THR A 22 16.98 -12.27 -20.20
CA THR A 22 16.54 -11.38 -21.28
C THR A 22 15.14 -10.83 -20.99
N LEU A 23 14.21 -11.68 -20.55
CA LEU A 23 12.89 -11.24 -20.10
C LEU A 23 12.96 -10.29 -18.91
N PHE A 24 13.87 -10.56 -17.95
CA PHE A 24 14.11 -9.66 -16.83
C PHE A 24 14.60 -8.28 -17.30
N ARG A 25 15.61 -8.22 -18.18
CA ARG A 25 16.09 -6.95 -18.79
C ARG A 25 14.98 -6.19 -19.51
N ILE A 26 14.15 -6.90 -20.28
CA ILE A 26 13.00 -6.29 -20.97
C ILE A 26 12.03 -5.68 -19.97
N VAL A 27 11.72 -6.39 -18.88
CA VAL A 27 10.80 -5.92 -17.83
C VAL A 27 11.37 -4.72 -17.06
N THR A 28 12.69 -4.64 -16.89
CA THR A 28 13.38 -3.49 -16.29
C THR A 28 13.62 -2.34 -17.27
N LEU A 29 13.15 -2.46 -18.51
CA LEU A 29 13.33 -1.49 -19.60
C LEU A 29 14.81 -1.26 -19.96
N GLU A 30 15.67 -2.24 -19.71
CA GLU A 30 17.09 -2.18 -20.07
C GLU A 30 17.32 -2.86 -21.42
N ASP A 31 17.91 -2.13 -22.37
CA ASP A 31 18.29 -2.59 -23.72
C ASP A 31 17.17 -3.33 -24.51
N TRP A 32 15.91 -3.17 -24.11
CA TRP A 32 14.77 -3.86 -24.70
C TRP A 32 14.49 -3.44 -26.15
N THR A 33 14.86 -2.21 -26.51
CA THR A 33 14.74 -1.69 -27.87
C THR A 33 15.69 -2.41 -28.83
N ASP A 34 16.88 -2.77 -28.37
CA ASP A 34 17.89 -3.43 -29.21
C ASP A 34 17.46 -4.88 -29.52
N ILE A 35 16.87 -5.55 -28.53
CA ILE A 35 16.25 -6.87 -28.70
C ILE A 35 15.06 -6.78 -29.66
N MET A 36 14.23 -5.73 -29.53
CA MET A 36 13.11 -5.49 -30.44
C MET A 36 13.60 -5.24 -31.87
N TYR A 37 14.61 -4.40 -32.08
CA TYR A 37 15.16 -4.11 -33.41
C TYR A 37 15.73 -5.38 -34.06
N THR A 38 16.43 -6.22 -33.28
CA THR A 38 16.90 -7.54 -33.75
C THR A 38 15.73 -8.44 -34.16
N GLY A 39 14.61 -8.42 -33.41
CA GLY A 39 13.39 -9.13 -33.80
C GLY A 39 12.70 -8.55 -35.05
N MET A 40 12.83 -7.24 -35.29
CA MET A 40 12.27 -6.58 -36.46
C MET A 40 13.00 -6.91 -37.76
N GLU A 41 14.29 -7.26 -37.69
CA GLU A 41 15.05 -7.79 -38.84
C GLU A 41 14.42 -9.07 -39.39
N LEU A 42 13.81 -9.89 -38.53
CA LEU A 42 13.10 -11.12 -38.90
C LEU A 42 11.64 -10.87 -39.30
N ASN A 43 10.95 -9.99 -38.59
CA ASN A 43 9.55 -9.65 -38.87
C ASN A 43 9.29 -8.18 -38.54
N PRO A 44 8.99 -7.32 -39.54
CA PRO A 44 8.72 -5.91 -39.32
C PRO A 44 7.60 -5.60 -38.33
N TYR A 45 6.70 -6.55 -38.01
CA TYR A 45 5.63 -6.40 -37.02
C TYR A 45 6.00 -6.85 -35.60
N ALA A 46 7.24 -7.29 -35.37
CA ALA A 46 7.72 -7.74 -34.05
C ALA A 46 7.63 -6.64 -32.99
N TRP A 47 7.73 -5.36 -33.37
CA TRP A 47 7.61 -4.22 -32.44
C TRP A 47 6.28 -4.24 -31.68
N ILE A 48 5.18 -4.70 -32.28
CA ILE A 48 3.87 -4.75 -31.63
C ILE A 48 3.92 -5.69 -30.42
N TYR A 49 4.59 -6.83 -30.56
CA TYR A 49 4.75 -7.80 -29.48
C TYR A 49 5.60 -7.23 -28.34
N PHE A 50 6.79 -6.69 -28.66
CA PHE A 50 7.70 -6.16 -27.63
C PHE A 50 7.13 -4.92 -26.93
N VAL A 51 6.55 -3.98 -27.67
CA VAL A 51 5.96 -2.77 -27.09
C VAL A 51 4.73 -3.10 -26.23
N SER A 52 3.84 -3.99 -26.68
CA SER A 52 2.68 -4.39 -25.86
C SER A 52 3.12 -5.14 -24.59
N PHE A 53 4.13 -6.00 -24.68
CA PHE A 53 4.70 -6.68 -23.52
C PHE A 53 5.30 -5.71 -22.52
N VAL A 54 6.08 -4.72 -22.99
CA VAL A 54 6.66 -3.67 -22.15
C VAL A 54 5.57 -2.85 -21.47
N VAL A 55 4.56 -2.37 -22.21
CA VAL A 55 3.47 -1.56 -21.64
C VAL A 55 2.70 -2.34 -20.58
N LEU A 56 2.32 -3.60 -20.86
CA LEU A 56 1.61 -4.45 -19.91
C LEU A 56 2.47 -4.77 -18.69
N GLY A 57 3.75 -5.09 -18.89
CA GLY A 57 4.70 -5.39 -17.81
C GLY A 57 4.92 -4.19 -16.88
N THR A 58 5.18 -3.01 -17.44
CA THR A 58 5.33 -1.78 -16.67
C THR A 58 4.03 -1.42 -15.93
N PHE A 59 2.86 -1.57 -16.57
CA PHE A 59 1.57 -1.32 -15.92
C PHE A 59 1.36 -2.22 -14.69
N VAL A 60 1.67 -3.52 -14.81
CA VAL A 60 1.58 -4.47 -13.69
C VAL A 60 2.53 -4.08 -12.55
N ILE A 61 3.79 -3.75 -12.87
CA ILE A 61 4.79 -3.36 -11.86
C ILE A 61 4.38 -2.08 -11.14
N VAL A 62 3.94 -1.07 -11.88
CA VAL A 62 3.49 0.20 -11.31
C VAL A 62 2.28 -0.02 -10.40
N ASN A 63 1.29 -0.80 -10.83
CA ASN A 63 0.11 -1.08 -10.02
C ASN A 63 0.45 -1.87 -8.75
N LEU A 64 1.38 -2.83 -8.83
CA LEU A 64 1.88 -3.55 -7.67
C LEU A 64 2.60 -2.59 -6.70
N PHE A 65 3.45 -1.72 -7.22
CA PHE A 65 4.16 -0.73 -6.41
C PHE A 65 3.19 0.22 -5.71
N ILE A 66 2.20 0.76 -6.45
CA ILE A 66 1.13 1.60 -5.88
C ILE A 66 0.38 0.85 -4.78
N ALA A 67 -0.02 -0.40 -5.01
CA ALA A 67 -0.73 -1.20 -4.02
C ALA A 67 0.09 -1.39 -2.74
N VAL A 68 1.39 -1.68 -2.86
CA VAL A 68 2.28 -1.82 -1.70
C VAL A 68 2.45 -0.50 -0.94
N VAL A 69 2.65 0.61 -1.65
CA VAL A 69 2.78 1.94 -1.04
C VAL A 69 1.49 2.34 -0.33
N LEU A 70 0.34 2.18 -0.99
CA LEU A 70 -0.97 2.46 -0.38
C LEU A 70 -1.20 1.62 0.85
N ASN A 71 -0.92 0.32 0.81
CA ASN A 71 -1.05 -0.56 1.97
C ASN A 71 -0.16 -0.10 3.15
N ASN A 72 1.07 0.33 2.88
CA ASN A 72 1.94 0.88 3.94
C ASN A 72 1.41 2.20 4.52
N LEU A 73 0.92 3.10 3.67
CA LEU A 73 0.34 4.37 4.10
C LEU A 73 -0.95 4.17 4.88
N ASP A 74 -1.81 3.24 4.46
CA ASP A 74 -3.05 2.91 5.16
C ASP A 74 -2.76 2.29 6.53
N GLN A 75 -1.77 1.39 6.63
CA GLN A 75 -1.32 0.84 7.93
C GLN A 75 -0.81 1.96 8.86
N ALA A 76 0.08 2.81 8.38
CA ALA A 76 0.61 3.93 9.17
C ALA A 76 -0.49 4.91 9.62
N LYS A 77 -1.44 5.21 8.73
CA LYS A 77 -2.59 6.07 9.04
C LYS A 77 -3.51 5.42 10.07
N GLN A 78 -3.75 4.12 9.97
CA GLN A 78 -4.61 3.39 10.89
C GLN A 78 -4.02 3.36 12.30
N GLU A 79 -2.72 3.09 12.44
CA GLU A 79 -2.01 3.15 13.73
C GLU A 79 -2.12 4.54 14.39
N GLN A 80 -1.97 5.62 13.61
CA GLN A 80 -2.13 6.98 14.10
C GLN A 80 -3.57 7.28 14.55
N LEU A 81 -4.57 6.83 13.79
CA LEU A 81 -5.98 7.01 14.13
C LEU A 81 -6.34 6.26 15.42
N GLU A 82 -5.84 5.04 15.60
CA GLU A 82 -6.04 4.25 16.81
C GLU A 82 -5.37 4.90 18.03
N ALA A 83 -4.15 5.43 17.87
CA ALA A 83 -3.47 6.19 18.93
C ALA A 83 -4.24 7.47 19.32
N ILE A 84 -4.76 8.22 18.35
CA ILE A 84 -5.55 9.43 18.65
C ILE A 84 -6.87 9.05 19.34
N GLN A 85 -7.58 8.05 18.82
CA GLN A 85 -8.86 7.62 19.40
C GLN A 85 -8.72 7.08 20.82
N THR A 86 -7.65 6.34 21.12
CA THR A 86 -7.41 5.83 22.48
C THR A 86 -7.15 6.97 23.45
N VAL A 87 -6.25 7.91 23.10
CA VAL A 87 -5.97 9.10 23.92
C VAL A 87 -7.25 9.92 24.14
N THR A 88 -8.02 10.20 23.09
CA THR A 88 -9.27 10.97 23.21
C THR A 88 -10.31 10.24 24.08
N LYS A 89 -10.48 8.92 23.94
CA LYS A 89 -11.39 8.15 24.78
C LYS A 89 -10.99 8.21 26.25
N ASP A 90 -9.70 8.08 26.55
CA ASP A 90 -9.19 8.12 27.93
C ASP A 90 -9.39 9.49 28.58
N GLU A 91 -9.16 10.58 27.83
CA GLU A 91 -9.42 11.95 28.30
C GLU A 91 -10.91 12.16 28.60
N ILE A 92 -11.79 11.79 27.67
CA ILE A 92 -13.25 11.91 27.87
C ILE A 92 -13.71 11.09 29.09
N LEU A 93 -13.20 9.86 29.25
CA LEU A 93 -13.54 9.01 30.39
C LEU A 93 -13.07 9.60 31.72
N LYS A 94 -11.91 10.26 31.73
CA LYS A 94 -11.37 10.95 32.92
C LYS A 94 -12.25 12.14 33.30
N ASP A 95 -12.65 12.96 32.34
CA ASP A 95 -13.53 14.11 32.57
C ASP A 95 -14.91 13.69 33.06
N LEU A 96 -15.50 12.64 32.45
CA LEU A 96 -16.81 12.15 32.84
C LEU A 96 -16.82 11.61 34.28
N LYS A 97 -15.74 10.93 34.71
CA LYS A 97 -15.55 10.52 36.11
C LYS A 97 -15.41 11.71 37.05
N ALA A 98 -14.74 12.78 36.63
CA ALA A 98 -14.62 13.99 37.43
C ALA A 98 -15.98 14.69 37.61
N THR A 99 -16.76 14.81 36.53
CA THR A 99 -18.13 15.36 36.58
C THR A 99 -19.05 14.51 37.47
N GLN A 100 -19.01 13.18 37.36
CA GLN A 100 -19.80 12.29 38.23
C GLN A 100 -19.48 12.49 39.72
N ARG A 101 -18.20 12.63 40.09
CA ARG A 101 -17.79 12.89 41.48
C ARG A 101 -18.28 14.24 41.99
N ALA A 102 -18.20 15.28 41.16
CA ALA A 102 -18.69 16.61 41.52
C ALA A 102 -20.21 16.59 41.77
N LEU A 103 -20.98 15.91 40.92
CA LEU A 103 -22.42 15.73 41.10
C LEU A 103 -22.75 14.97 42.40
N ALA A 104 -22.04 13.89 42.69
CA ALA A 104 -22.24 13.13 43.93
C ALA A 104 -21.97 13.98 45.19
N GLN A 105 -20.94 14.83 45.15
CA GLN A 105 -20.65 15.75 46.25
C GLN A 105 -21.74 16.81 46.42
N LEU A 106 -22.29 17.33 45.32
CA LEU A 106 -23.38 18.31 45.37
C LEU A 106 -24.65 17.70 45.97
N GLN A 107 -25.01 16.48 45.55
CA GLN A 107 -26.15 15.75 46.12
C GLN A 107 -25.98 15.58 47.65
N GLN A 108 -24.80 15.15 48.09
CA GLN A 108 -24.53 14.97 49.52
C GLN A 108 -24.59 16.30 50.31
N ARG A 109 -24.18 17.41 49.70
CA ARG A 109 -24.28 18.75 50.32
C ARG A 109 -25.73 19.21 50.43
N LEU A 110 -26.54 18.99 49.40
CA LEU A 110 -27.98 19.32 49.43
C LEU A 110 -28.69 18.51 50.51
N GLU A 111 -28.46 17.19 50.60
CA GLU A 111 -29.06 16.35 51.65
C GLU A 111 -28.67 16.75 53.08
N LYS A 112 -27.46 17.29 53.27
CA LYS A 112 -27.03 17.82 54.58
C LYS A 112 -27.63 19.20 54.85
N GLY A 113 -27.72 20.04 53.83
CA GLY A 113 -28.34 21.37 53.92
C GLY A 113 -29.84 21.31 54.19
N GLU A 114 -30.57 20.41 53.52
CA GLU A 114 -32.00 20.18 53.77
C GLU A 114 -32.26 19.63 55.17
N ARG A 115 -31.40 18.73 55.69
CA ARG A 115 -31.51 18.25 57.07
C ARG A 115 -31.30 19.35 58.10
N HIS A 116 -30.33 20.24 57.89
CA HIS A 116 -30.12 21.39 58.77
C HIS A 116 -31.26 22.42 58.69
N ALA A 117 -31.88 22.62 57.53
CA ALA A 117 -32.99 23.56 57.37
C ALA A 117 -34.33 23.07 57.96
N PHE A 118 -34.43 21.80 58.35
CA PHE A 118 -35.64 21.23 58.98
C PHE A 118 -35.50 21.06 60.51
N ASP A 119 -34.27 21.13 61.04
CA ASP A 119 -33.96 20.99 62.47
C ASP A 119 -33.86 22.35 63.21
N ASP A 120 -33.87 23.48 62.49
CA ASP A 120 -33.95 24.86 63.03
C ASP A 120 -35.39 25.42 63.00
#